data_AF-A0A6A1UIS5-F1
#
_entry.id   AF-A0A6A1UIS5-F1
#
_cell.length_a   1.000
_cell.length_b   1.000
_cell.length_c   1.000
_cell.angle_alpha   90.00
_cell.angle_beta   90.00
_cell.angle_gamma   90.00
#
_symmetry.space_group_name_H-M   'P 1'
#
loop_
_entity.id
_entity.type
_entity.pdbx_description
1 polymer ?
#
loop_
_entity_poly.entity_id
_entity_poly.type
_entity_poly.pdbx_seq_one_letter_code
_entity_poly.pdbx_strand_id
1 'polypeptide(L)' 'MSYVVDPKLKHFRDNDVKVICEVVKLCINPDSSKQLSMNEVCTMLESRIDLSVDFSASLAWAELALSS' A
#
# COMPACT_ATOMS: atom_id res chain seq x y z
N MET A 1 19.19 2.42 5.61
CA MET A 1 17.73 2.21 5.43
C MET A 1 17.49 0.71 5.42
N SER A 2 16.88 0.16 6.47
CA SER A 2 16.36 -1.20 6.44
C SER A 2 15.14 -1.21 5.51
N TYR A 3 15.25 -1.91 4.37
CA TYR A 3 14.12 -2.05 3.45
C TYR A 3 13.00 -2.83 4.15
N VAL A 4 11.79 -2.29 4.17
CA VAL A 4 10.58 -2.96 4.70
C VAL A 4 9.95 -3.83 3.61
N VAL A 5 10.78 -4.40 2.74
CA VAL A 5 10.37 -5.20 1.59
C VAL A 5 10.91 -6.60 1.81
N ASP A 6 10.08 -7.60 1.53
CA ASP A 6 10.50 -9.00 1.59
C ASP A 6 11.68 -9.23 0.64
N PRO A 7 12.81 -9.79 1.11
CA PRO A 7 13.97 -10.09 0.26
C PRO A 7 13.65 -10.99 -0.95
N LYS A 8 12.55 -11.74 -0.92
CA LYS A 8 12.09 -12.61 -2.00
C LYS A 8 11.33 -11.85 -3.09
N LEU A 9 10.96 -10.59 -2.85
CA LEU A 9 10.22 -9.77 -3.79
C LEU A 9 11.16 -9.31 -4.92
N LYS A 10 10.99 -9.88 -6.12
CA LYS A 10 11.90 -9.62 -7.26
C LYS A 10 11.58 -8.33 -8.02
N HIS A 11 10.33 -7.90 -7.99
CA HIS A 11 9.84 -6.77 -8.76
C HIS A 11 8.92 -5.92 -7.88
N PHE A 12 9.33 -4.68 -7.64
CA PHE A 12 8.53 -3.67 -6.98
C PHE A 12 9.02 -2.30 -7.41
N ARG A 13 8.18 -1.28 -7.26
CA ARG A 13 8.57 0.11 -7.50
C ARG A 13 9.00 0.71 -6.16
N ASP A 14 10.26 1.10 -6.05
CA ASP A 14 10.81 1.75 -4.84
C ASP A 14 9.99 2.98 -4.42
N ASN A 15 9.45 3.72 -5.40
CA ASN A 15 8.63 4.89 -5.14
C ASN A 15 7.32 4.52 -4.42
N ASP A 16 6.65 3.46 -4.84
CA ASP A 16 5.41 3.01 -4.22
C ASP A 16 5.63 2.60 -2.76
N VAL A 17 6.72 1.87 -2.50
CA VAL A 17 7.08 1.46 -1.14
C VAL A 17 7.29 2.69 -0.24
N LYS A 18 7.92 3.75 -0.76
CA LYS A 18 8.11 5.01 -0.03
C LYS A 18 6.78 5.69 0.28
N VAL A 19 5.88 5.78 -0.71
CA VAL A 19 4.54 6.37 -0.55
C VAL A 19 3.75 5.59 0.50
N ILE A 20 3.74 4.26 0.42
CA ILE A 20 3.06 3.40 1.41
C ILE A 20 3.64 3.64 2.81
N CYS A 21 4.97 3.70 2.95
CA CYS A 21 5.60 3.99 4.23
C CYS A 21 5.24 5.38 4.78
N GLU A 22 5.09 6.39 3.93
CA GLU A 22 4.66 7.73 4.32
C GLU A 22 3.20 7.72 4.84
N VAL A 23 2.30 7.09 4.09
CA VAL A 23 0.88 6.96 4.47
C VAL A 23 0.74 6.17 5.78
N VAL A 24 1.45 5.05 5.94
CA VAL A 24 1.43 4.26 7.19
C VAL A 24 1.87 5.11 8.38
N LYS A 25 2.93 5.92 8.24
CA LYS A 25 3.39 6.81 9.33
C LYS A 25 2.33 7.84 9.74
N LEU A 26 1.52 8.31 8.80
CA LEU A 26 0.40 9.21 9.08
C LEU A 26 -0.73 8.47 9.81
N CYS A 27 -1.02 7.22 9.41
CA CYS A 27 -2.06 6.40 10.05
C CYS A 27 -1.71 5.97 11.48
N ILE A 28 -0.44 5.67 11.77
CA ILE A 28 0.02 5.23 13.10
C ILE A 28 0.48 6.40 13.99
N ASN A 29 0.26 7.64 13.57
CA ASN A 29 0.69 8.81 14.32
C ASN A 29 -0.04 8.85 15.68
N PRO A 30 0.67 8.97 16.81
CA PRO A 30 0.05 9.03 18.14
C PRO A 30 -0.84 10.27 18.33
N ASP A 31 -0.63 11.34 17.55
CA ASP A 31 -1.52 12.50 17.54
C ASP A 31 -2.79 12.19 16.74
N SER A 32 -3.89 11.90 17.42
CA SER A 32 -5.20 11.62 16.80
C SER A 32 -5.77 12.79 15.99
N SER A 33 -5.30 14.02 16.24
CA SER A 33 -5.67 15.20 15.44
C SER A 33 -5.05 15.22 14.03
N LYS A 34 -4.01 14.42 13.81
CA LYS A 34 -3.33 14.27 12.51
C LYS A 34 -3.72 12.96 11.82
N GLN A 35 -4.62 12.18 12.43
CA GLN A 35 -5.08 10.93 11.87
C GLN A 35 -5.95 11.21 10.64
N LEU A 36 -5.53 10.67 9.50
CA LEU A 36 -6.26 10.81 8.25
C LEU A 36 -7.55 9.98 8.31
N SER A 37 -8.61 10.51 7.71
CA SER A 37 -9.79 9.71 7.38
C SER A 37 -9.43 8.66 6.31
N MET A 38 -10.17 7.56 6.28
CA MET A 38 -9.96 6.53 5.25
C MET A 38 -10.11 7.08 3.83
N ASN A 39 -10.94 8.10 3.62
CA ASN A 39 -11.08 8.75 2.32
C ASN A 39 -9.79 9.49 1.90
N GLU A 40 -9.17 10.22 2.84
CA GLU A 40 -7.89 10.90 2.59
C GLU A 40 -6.77 9.88 2.33
N VAL A 41 -6.76 8.77 3.06
CA VAL A 41 -5.82 7.66 2.83
C VAL A 41 -5.98 7.09 1.42
N CYS A 42 -7.20 6.75 1.01
CA CYS A 42 -7.46 6.24 -0.35
C CYS A 42 -7.03 7.27 -1.40
N THR A 43 -7.42 8.53 -1.23
CA THR A 43 -7.06 9.62 -2.16
C THR A 43 -5.54 9.81 -2.27
N MET A 44 -4.81 9.74 -1.15
CA MET A 44 -3.34 9.83 -1.15
C MET A 44 -2.67 8.67 -1.87
N LEU A 45 -3.19 7.45 -1.70
CA LEU A 45 -2.64 6.27 -2.36
C LEU A 45 -2.95 6.29 -3.86
N GLU A 46 -4.20 6.53 -4.24
CA GLU A 46 -4.66 6.58 -5.64
C GLU A 46 -3.98 7.69 -6.45
N SER A 47 -3.65 8.83 -5.82
CA SER A 47 -2.98 9.95 -6.49
C SER A 47 -1.48 9.76 -6.69
N ARG A 48 -0.82 8.88 -5.91
CA ARG A 48 0.64 8.73 -5.88
C ARG A 48 1.13 7.35 -6.31
N ILE A 49 0.26 6.35 -6.31
CA ILE A 49 0.55 5.00 -6.75
C ILE A 49 -0.27 4.75 -8.00
N ASP A 50 0.41 4.41 -9.08
CA ASP A 50 -0.26 4.02 -10.31
C ASP A 50 -0.86 2.62 -10.14
N LEU A 51 -2.18 2.59 -9.92
CA LEU A 51 -3.00 1.40 -9.77
C LEU A 51 -3.55 0.89 -11.11
N SER A 52 -3.09 1.42 -12.24
CA SER A 52 -3.52 0.98 -13.59
C SER A 52 -3.12 -0.46 -13.93
N VAL A 53 -2.39 -1.15 -13.04
CA VAL A 53 -2.10 -2.58 -13.20
C VAL A 53 -3.41 -3.36 -13.08
N ASP A 54 -3.65 -4.23 -14.06
CA ASP A 54 -4.85 -5.06 -14.16
C ASP A 54 -5.21 -5.71 -12.81
N PHE A 55 -6.24 -5.20 -12.14
CA PHE A 55 -6.73 -5.71 -10.86
C PHE A 55 -7.12 -7.20 -10.93
N SER A 56 -7.35 -7.71 -12.13
CA SER A 56 -7.61 -9.12 -12.42
C SER A 56 -6.49 -10.04 -11.92
N ALA A 57 -5.21 -9.65 -12.10
CA ALA A 57 -4.08 -10.43 -11.58
C ALA A 57 -3.89 -10.26 -10.07
N SER A 58 -4.29 -9.11 -9.51
CA SER A 58 -4.17 -8.79 -8.09
C SER A 58 -5.16 -9.56 -7.21
N LEU A 59 -6.33 -9.95 -7.74
CA LEU A 59 -7.35 -10.70 -7.01
C LEU A 59 -7.16 -12.21 -7.07
N ALA A 60 -6.34 -12.73 -7.97
CA ALA A 60 -6.10 -14.17 -8.12
C ALA A 60 -5.60 -14.84 -6.82
N TRP A 61 -4.83 -14.11 -6.00
CA TRP A 61 -4.40 -14.58 -4.67
C TRP A 61 -5.55 -14.59 -3.65
N ALA A 62 -6.48 -13.64 -3.74
CA ALA A 62 -7.65 -13.57 -2.87
C ALA A 62 -8.66 -14.68 -3.21
N GLU A 63 -8.86 -14.97 -4.50
CA GLU A 63 -9.72 -16.07 -4.95
C GLU A 63 -9.18 -17.44 -4.51
N LEU A 64 -7.86 -17.65 -4.64
CA LEU A 64 -7.20 -18.88 -4.18
C LEU A 64 -7.43 -19.13 -2.67
N ALA A 65 -7.32 -18.09 -1.84
CA ALA A 65 -7.51 -18.20 -0.40
C ALA A 65 -8.97 -18.50 0.00
N LEU A 66 -9.94 -18.00 -0.77
CA LEU A 66 -11.38 -18.26 -0.57
C LEU A 66 -11.84 -19.62 -1.08
N SER A 67 -11.09 -20.23 -1.99
CA SER A 67 -11.40 -21.55 -2.58
C SER A 67 -10.91 -22.76 -1.75
N SER A 68 -10.32 -22.52 -0.58
CA SER A 68 -9.87 -23.55 0.38
C SER A 68 -10.85 -23.74 1.52
#